data_AF-A0A6F9BJS1-F1
#
_entry.id   AF-A0A6F9BJS1-F1
#
_cell.length_a   1.000
_cell.length_b   1.000
_cell.length_c   1.000
_cell.angle_alpha   90.00
_cell.angle_beta   90.00
_cell.angle_gamma   90.00
#
_symmetry.space_group_name_H-M   'P 1'
#
loop_
_entity.id
_entity.type
_entity.pdbx_description
1 polymer ?
#
loop_
_entity_poly.entity_id
_entity_poly.type
_entity_poly.pdbx_seq_one_letter_code
_entity_poly.pdbx_strand_id
1 'polypeptide(L)'
;MDLNNLGNAVLFTFHIIFYILKACLGLLLPSRRKDLRGEVVLITGGGRGIGRHLGKEFAKHGAKKLILWGRTERCLMETCEEISLTTGAECHYFLCDVANREDVYKQAKVVREKVGDVTILVNNAAVVHGRSLLDSDDDALMKTQHINTLGQFWLCHGHVVCINSILSLSSIPGAIDYCTSKASSLAFMESLTLGLLDCPGVGCTTMLPFHTNTDMFQGMRVRFPQLFPPLNPELVAQRTVDAVRTNTSFVYLPWTMHALVILKRLKLMSSTFHKHWV
;
A
#
# COMPACT_ATOMS: atom_id res chain seq x y z
N MET A 1 28.22 -35.05 -13.45
CA MET A 1 27.51 -34.00 -12.70
C MET A 1 28.55 -33.38 -11.78
N ASP A 2 28.97 -32.14 -12.04
CA ASP A 2 30.08 -31.51 -11.28
C ASP A 2 29.80 -31.52 -9.78
N LEU A 3 30.81 -31.82 -8.95
CA LEU A 3 30.70 -31.76 -7.49
C LEU A 3 30.18 -30.41 -6.99
N ASN A 4 30.52 -29.32 -7.70
CA ASN A 4 30.02 -27.97 -7.43
C ASN A 4 28.49 -27.85 -7.65
N ASN A 5 27.95 -28.51 -8.67
CA ASN A 5 26.51 -28.51 -8.94
C ASN A 5 25.74 -29.34 -7.90
N LEU A 6 26.32 -30.47 -7.45
CA LEU A 6 25.74 -31.27 -6.38
C LEU A 6 25.78 -30.52 -5.04
N GLY A 7 26.89 -29.86 -4.72
CA GLY A 7 27.03 -29.04 -3.52
C GLY A 7 26.04 -27.87 -3.47
N ASN A 8 25.88 -27.15 -4.58
CA ASN A 8 24.91 -26.05 -4.69
C ASN A 8 23.46 -26.55 -4.56
N ALA A 9 23.13 -27.71 -5.14
CA ALA A 9 21.81 -28.30 -5.02
C ALA A 9 21.48 -28.68 -3.57
N VAL A 10 22.41 -29.33 -2.86
CA VAL A 10 22.25 -29.68 -1.44
C VAL A 10 22.08 -28.43 -0.58
N LEU A 11 22.92 -27.41 -0.80
CA LEU A 11 22.85 -26.14 -0.09
C LEU A 11 21.50 -25.46 -0.32
N PHE A 12 21.01 -25.44 -1.56
CA PHE A 12 19.72 -24.85 -1.92
C PHE A 12 18.55 -25.58 -1.23
N THR A 13 18.54 -26.92 -1.24
CA THR A 13 17.51 -27.70 -0.54
C THR A 13 17.54 -27.44 0.96
N PHE A 14 18.72 -27.37 1.58
CA PHE A 14 18.85 -27.02 2.99
C PHE A 14 18.29 -25.62 3.29
N HIS A 15 18.61 -24.61 2.48
CA HIS A 15 18.07 -23.26 2.64
C HIS A 15 16.55 -23.25 2.53
N ILE A 16 15.97 -23.96 1.54
CA ILE A 16 14.52 -24.08 1.40
C ILE A 16 13.91 -24.66 2.68
N ILE A 17 14.41 -25.80 3.16
CA ILE A 17 13.87 -26.45 4.36
C ILE A 17 14.00 -25.51 5.57
N PHE A 18 15.15 -24.87 5.75
CA PHE A 18 15.39 -23.90 6.82
C PHE A 18 14.39 -22.74 6.77
N TYR A 19 14.18 -22.11 5.60
CA TYR A 19 13.24 -21.00 5.47
C TYR A 19 11.78 -21.42 5.60
N ILE A 20 11.40 -22.63 5.16
CA ILE A 20 10.06 -23.20 5.42
C ILE A 20 9.86 -23.37 6.92
N LEU A 21 10.80 -24.00 7.62
CA LEU A 21 10.71 -24.19 9.08
C LEU A 21 10.64 -22.84 9.81
N LYS A 22 11.48 -21.87 9.42
CA LYS A 22 11.45 -20.51 9.96
C LYS A 22 10.10 -19.83 9.72
N ALA A 23 9.51 -19.98 8.53
CA ALA A 23 8.19 -19.46 8.21
C ALA A 23 7.09 -20.14 9.06
N CYS A 24 7.12 -21.47 9.20
CA CYS A 24 6.19 -22.20 10.06
C CYS A 24 6.28 -21.78 11.53
N LEU A 25 7.50 -21.58 12.05
CA LEU A 25 7.71 -21.03 13.40
C LEU A 25 7.16 -19.60 13.52
N GLY A 26 7.35 -18.77 12.49
CA GLY A 26 6.79 -17.42 12.44
C GLY A 26 5.26 -17.37 12.40
N LEU A 27 4.59 -18.44 11.97
CA LEU A 27 3.12 -18.55 12.07
C LEU A 27 2.65 -18.87 13.50
N LEU A 28 3.49 -19.51 14.31
CA LEU A 28 3.15 -19.94 15.67
C LEU A 28 3.58 -18.93 16.74
N LEU A 29 4.67 -18.20 16.50
CA LEU A 29 5.23 -17.24 17.45
C LEU A 29 4.69 -15.82 17.19
N PRO A 30 4.34 -15.06 18.23
CA PRO A 30 3.88 -13.69 18.06
C PRO A 30 5.01 -12.81 17.52
N SER A 31 4.75 -12.10 16.41
CA SER A 31 5.69 -11.12 15.87
C SER A 31 5.92 -9.98 16.87
N ARG A 32 7.18 -9.60 17.07
CA ARG A 32 7.54 -8.41 17.85
C ARG A 32 6.88 -7.19 17.20
N ARG A 33 6.09 -6.46 17.98
CA ARG A 33 5.46 -5.22 17.53
C ARG A 33 6.37 -4.03 17.82
N LYS A 34 6.70 -3.22 16.81
CA LYS A 34 7.35 -1.93 16.99
C LYS A 34 6.39 -0.92 17.63
N ASP A 35 6.96 -0.06 18.45
CA ASP A 35 6.26 1.05 19.11
C ASP A 35 6.20 2.25 18.16
N LEU A 36 5.06 2.93 18.11
CA LEU A 36 4.84 4.08 17.23
C LEU A 36 5.01 5.43 17.94
N ARG A 37 5.19 5.45 19.27
CA ARG A 37 5.27 6.69 20.08
C ARG A 37 6.36 7.69 19.69
N GLY A 38 7.39 7.25 18.98
CA GLY A 38 8.45 8.11 18.46
C GLY A 38 8.33 8.46 16.98
N GLU A 39 7.35 7.89 16.27
CA GLU A 39 7.31 7.89 14.81
C GLU A 39 6.65 9.17 14.27
N VAL A 40 7.24 9.71 13.19
CA VAL A 40 6.68 10.82 12.40
C VAL A 40 6.15 10.22 11.11
N VAL A 41 4.83 10.25 10.94
CA VAL A 41 4.15 9.52 9.86
C VAL A 41 3.61 10.48 8.82
N LEU A 42 4.07 10.35 7.57
CA LEU A 42 3.56 11.10 6.43
C LEU A 42 2.60 10.24 5.61
N ILE A 43 1.39 10.73 5.35
CA ILE A 43 0.35 10.02 4.60
C ILE A 43 -0.04 10.85 3.37
N THR A 44 0.24 10.32 2.18
CA THR A 44 -0.23 10.93 0.93
C THR A 44 -1.71 10.59 0.70
N GLY A 45 -2.50 11.56 0.23
CA GLY A 45 -3.95 11.39 0.11
C GLY A 45 -4.66 11.27 1.46
N GLY A 46 -4.14 11.94 2.50
CA GLY A 46 -4.59 11.80 3.89
C GLY A 46 -5.96 12.39 4.21
N GLY A 47 -6.56 13.20 3.33
CA GLY A 47 -7.78 13.95 3.64
C GLY A 47 -9.11 13.18 3.50
N ARG A 48 -9.11 11.96 2.95
CA ARG A 48 -10.35 11.17 2.74
C ARG A 48 -10.07 9.66 2.63
N GLY A 49 -11.14 8.86 2.62
CA GLY A 49 -11.08 7.42 2.39
C GLY A 49 -10.10 6.71 3.32
N ILE A 50 -9.32 5.78 2.78
CA ILE A 50 -8.32 5.00 3.54
C ILE A 50 -7.28 5.92 4.20
N GLY A 51 -6.82 6.96 3.52
CA GLY A 51 -5.82 7.90 4.05
C GLY A 51 -6.24 8.59 5.35
N ARG A 52 -7.51 9.02 5.43
CA ARG A 52 -8.08 9.60 6.65
C ARG A 52 -8.08 8.60 7.81
N HIS A 53 -8.55 7.37 7.55
CA HIS A 53 -8.56 6.32 8.57
C HIS A 53 -7.16 5.88 8.99
N LEU A 54 -6.18 5.87 8.07
CA LEU A 54 -4.78 5.62 8.41
C LEU A 54 -4.26 6.66 9.40
N GLY A 55 -4.51 7.95 9.18
CA GLY A 55 -4.12 9.00 10.10
C GLY A 55 -4.68 8.76 11.51
N LYS A 56 -5.99 8.48 11.61
CA LYS A 56 -6.65 8.17 12.89
C LYS A 56 -6.06 6.94 13.57
N GLU A 57 -5.78 5.88 12.82
CA GLU A 57 -5.28 4.64 13.39
C GLU A 57 -3.81 4.75 13.83
N PHE A 58 -2.97 5.45 13.09
CA PHE A 58 -1.61 5.77 13.52
C PHE A 58 -1.60 6.62 14.80
N ALA A 59 -2.46 7.64 14.87
CA ALA A 59 -2.61 8.47 16.07
C ALA A 59 -3.09 7.66 17.29
N LYS A 60 -4.10 6.80 17.10
CA LYS A 60 -4.62 5.90 18.15
C LYS A 60 -3.54 4.96 18.71
N HIS A 61 -2.58 4.56 17.88
CA HIS A 61 -1.42 3.78 18.30
C HIS A 61 -0.23 4.62 18.78
N GLY A 62 -0.44 5.91 19.01
CA GLY A 62 0.49 6.80 19.67
C GLY A 62 1.51 7.49 18.76
N ALA A 63 1.34 7.46 17.43
CA ALA A 63 2.25 8.17 16.52
C ALA A 63 2.50 9.61 16.97
N LYS A 64 3.78 10.00 17.08
CA LYS A 64 4.18 11.28 17.67
C LYS A 64 3.62 12.47 16.88
N LYS A 65 3.78 12.41 15.56
CA LYS A 65 3.33 13.45 14.63
C LYS A 65 2.75 12.82 13.38
N LEU A 66 1.72 13.44 12.85
CA LEU A 66 1.10 13.08 11.58
C LEU A 66 1.23 14.23 10.58
N ILE A 67 1.53 13.88 9.33
CA ILE A 67 1.63 14.81 8.22
C ILE A 67 0.70 14.30 7.11
N LEU A 68 -0.33 15.06 6.78
CA LEU A 68 -1.27 14.70 5.72
C LEU A 68 -1.00 15.52 4.47
N TRP A 69 -0.77 14.84 3.34
CA TRP A 69 -0.64 15.46 2.04
C TRP A 69 -1.88 15.23 1.18
N GLY A 70 -2.23 16.22 0.37
CA GLY A 70 -3.32 16.13 -0.60
C GLY A 70 -3.55 17.46 -1.30
N ARG A 71 -4.59 17.50 -2.15
CA ARG A 71 -4.88 18.66 -3.01
C ARG A 71 -6.10 19.46 -2.58
N THR A 72 -6.87 18.94 -1.63
CA THR A 72 -8.11 19.57 -1.17
C THR A 72 -7.92 19.99 0.28
N GLU A 73 -7.61 21.27 0.47
CA GLU A 73 -7.26 21.86 1.78
C GLU A 73 -8.31 21.55 2.84
N ARG A 74 -9.58 21.83 2.52
CA ARG A 74 -10.71 21.57 3.42
C ARG A 74 -10.73 20.14 3.97
N CYS A 75 -10.58 19.13 3.11
CA CYS A 75 -10.60 17.73 3.54
C CYS A 75 -9.41 17.38 4.44
N LEU A 76 -8.23 17.96 4.17
CA LEU A 76 -7.04 17.77 4.99
C LEU A 76 -7.19 18.42 6.37
N MET A 77 -7.68 19.66 6.39
CA MET A 77 -7.93 20.43 7.60
C MET A 77 -8.94 19.70 8.50
N GLU A 78 -10.10 19.32 7.97
CA GLU A 78 -11.13 18.56 8.70
C GLU A 78 -10.56 17.25 9.27
N THR A 79 -9.71 16.55 8.50
CA THR A 79 -9.10 15.30 8.97
C THR A 79 -8.08 15.54 10.08
N CYS A 80 -7.22 16.56 9.96
CA CYS A 80 -6.24 16.86 11.01
C CYS A 80 -6.89 17.37 12.29
N GLU A 81 -7.93 18.20 12.19
CA GLU A 81 -8.73 18.65 13.34
C GLU A 81 -9.37 17.46 14.05
N GLU A 82 -10.01 16.57 13.30
CA GLU A 82 -10.61 15.37 13.87
C GLU A 82 -9.57 14.49 14.59
N ILE A 83 -8.42 14.24 13.97
CA ILE A 83 -7.33 13.45 14.58
C ILE A 83 -6.86 14.11 15.87
N SER A 84 -6.56 15.41 15.82
CA SER A 84 -6.05 16.16 16.97
C SER A 84 -7.05 16.17 18.13
N LEU A 85 -8.34 16.39 17.84
CA LEU A 85 -9.41 16.41 18.84
C LEU A 85 -9.68 15.03 19.46
N THR A 86 -9.63 13.96 18.66
CA THR A 86 -10.01 12.61 19.12
C THR A 86 -8.86 11.85 19.79
N THR A 87 -7.61 12.20 19.49
CA THR A 87 -6.43 11.44 19.96
C THR A 87 -5.41 12.28 20.72
N GLY A 88 -5.45 13.61 20.59
CA GLY A 88 -4.43 14.52 21.12
C GLY A 88 -3.11 14.51 20.33
N ALA A 89 -3.01 13.79 19.22
CA ALA A 89 -1.80 13.75 18.40
C ALA A 89 -1.59 15.05 17.62
N GLU A 90 -0.31 15.44 17.45
CA GLU A 90 0.08 16.59 16.63
C GLU A 90 -0.12 16.25 15.13
N CYS A 91 -1.14 16.83 14.49
CA CYS A 91 -1.43 16.62 13.06
C CYS A 91 -1.20 17.90 12.25
N HIS A 92 -0.36 17.79 11.22
CA HIS A 92 -0.09 18.83 10.23
C HIS A 92 -0.64 18.42 8.88
N TYR A 93 -1.05 19.40 8.07
CA TYR A 93 -1.35 19.15 6.67
C TYR A 93 -0.59 20.09 5.74
N PHE A 94 -0.32 19.62 4.54
CA PHE A 94 0.30 20.40 3.48
C PHE A 94 -0.40 20.12 2.16
N LEU A 95 -0.64 21.18 1.38
CA LEU A 95 -1.07 21.04 0.00
C LEU A 95 0.09 20.51 -0.83
N CYS A 96 -0.12 19.36 -1.45
CA CYS A 96 0.86 18.70 -2.30
C CYS A 96 0.15 17.92 -3.40
N ASP A 97 0.50 18.19 -4.65
CA ASP A 97 0.17 17.32 -5.78
C ASP A 97 1.31 16.32 -6.00
N VAL A 98 1.07 15.07 -5.59
CA VAL A 98 2.04 13.97 -5.76
C VAL A 98 2.28 13.58 -7.22
N ALA A 99 1.53 14.13 -8.19
CA ALA A 99 1.85 14.01 -9.61
C ALA A 99 2.98 14.95 -10.05
N ASN A 100 3.31 15.96 -9.24
CA ASN A 100 4.29 17.00 -9.55
C ASN A 100 5.54 16.81 -8.68
N ARG A 101 6.65 16.42 -9.31
CA ARG A 101 7.91 16.13 -8.63
C ARG A 101 8.46 17.33 -7.88
N GLU A 102 8.43 18.49 -8.51
CA GLU A 102 8.94 19.74 -7.95
C GLU A 102 8.14 20.16 -6.70
N ASP A 103 6.81 19.97 -6.73
CA ASP A 103 5.96 20.21 -5.56
C ASP A 103 6.27 19.21 -4.43
N VAL A 104 6.41 17.92 -4.75
CA VAL A 104 6.80 16.88 -3.77
C VAL A 104 8.12 17.23 -3.07
N TYR A 105 9.16 17.60 -3.81
CA TYR A 105 10.45 17.96 -3.21
C TYR A 105 10.38 19.26 -2.40
N LYS A 106 9.63 20.25 -2.89
CA LYS A 106 9.39 21.49 -2.15
C LYS A 106 8.70 21.22 -0.81
N GLN A 107 7.61 20.46 -0.81
CA GLN A 107 6.87 20.14 0.41
C GLN A 107 7.67 19.23 1.34
N ALA A 108 8.46 18.29 0.83
CA ALA A 108 9.35 17.47 1.64
C ALA A 108 10.35 18.33 2.43
N LYS A 109 10.92 19.37 1.81
CA LYS A 109 11.80 20.34 2.49
C LYS A 109 11.05 21.09 3.59
N VAL A 110 9.87 21.61 3.29
CA VAL A 110 9.04 22.34 4.27
C VAL A 110 8.65 21.46 5.45
N VAL A 111 8.26 20.21 5.21
CA VAL A 111 7.95 19.22 6.25
C VAL A 111 9.16 18.99 7.16
N ARG A 112 10.33 18.78 6.56
CA ARG A 112 11.57 18.57 7.31
C ARG A 112 11.92 19.74 8.22
N GLU A 113 11.76 20.97 7.71
CA GLU A 113 12.05 22.19 8.46
C GLU A 113 11.03 22.46 9.59
N LYS A 114 9.73 22.24 9.34
CA LYS A 114 8.66 22.59 10.27
C LYS A 114 8.29 21.50 11.27
N VAL A 115 8.37 20.24 10.84
CA VAL A 115 7.83 19.09 11.60
C VAL A 115 8.95 18.19 12.08
N GLY A 116 9.91 17.88 11.21
CA GLY A 116 11.05 17.01 11.46
C GLY A 116 11.21 15.92 10.39
N ASP A 117 12.15 15.00 10.61
CA ASP A 117 12.40 13.89 9.69
C ASP A 117 11.27 12.85 9.75
N VAL A 118 10.78 12.44 8.58
CA VAL A 118 9.73 11.42 8.43
C VAL A 118 10.33 10.03 8.65
N THR A 119 9.74 9.25 9.54
CA THR A 119 10.21 7.89 9.85
C THR A 119 9.30 6.81 9.26
N ILE A 120 8.04 7.13 8.96
CA ILE A 120 7.12 6.25 8.24
C ILE A 120 6.47 7.05 7.11
N LEU A 121 6.63 6.57 5.89
CA LEU A 121 5.99 7.14 4.71
C LEU A 121 4.87 6.21 4.25
N VAL A 122 3.66 6.75 4.07
CA VAL A 122 2.51 6.01 3.55
C VAL A 122 2.10 6.55 2.19
N ASN A 123 2.55 5.85 1.15
CA ASN A 123 2.15 6.03 -0.24
C ASN A 123 0.72 5.49 -0.42
N ASN A 124 -0.27 6.35 -0.17
CA ASN A 124 -1.70 6.03 -0.25
C ASN A 124 -2.43 6.79 -1.36
N ALA A 125 -1.95 7.96 -1.78
CA ALA A 125 -2.57 8.73 -2.85
C ALA A 125 -2.72 7.89 -4.13
N ALA A 126 -3.93 7.87 -4.69
CA ALA A 126 -4.21 7.19 -5.94
C ALA A 126 -5.43 7.82 -6.65
N VAL A 127 -5.53 7.58 -7.95
CA VAL A 127 -6.69 7.90 -8.79
C VAL A 127 -7.01 6.75 -9.74
N VAL A 128 -8.23 6.72 -10.25
CA VAL A 128 -8.69 5.85 -11.33
C VAL A 128 -9.55 6.68 -12.28
N HIS A 129 -9.32 6.56 -13.58
CA HIS A 129 -10.14 7.17 -14.62
C HIS A 129 -11.40 6.34 -14.89
N GLY A 130 -11.28 5.01 -14.90
CA GLY A 130 -12.43 4.11 -14.89
C GLY A 130 -13.15 3.96 -16.23
N ARG A 131 -12.44 4.12 -17.36
CA ARG A 131 -12.99 3.94 -18.71
C ARG A 131 -12.31 2.80 -19.47
N SER A 132 -12.94 2.37 -20.57
CA SER A 132 -12.30 1.47 -21.52
C SER A 132 -11.09 2.16 -22.15
N LEU A 133 -10.09 1.40 -22.62
CA LEU A 133 -8.89 1.99 -23.22
C LEU A 133 -9.24 2.89 -24.42
N LEU A 134 -10.21 2.49 -25.23
CA LEU A 134 -10.62 3.22 -26.44
C LEU A 134 -11.43 4.49 -26.13
N ASP A 135 -12.06 4.55 -24.97
CA ASP A 135 -12.89 5.68 -24.52
C ASP A 135 -12.16 6.58 -23.50
N SER A 136 -10.90 6.26 -23.21
CA SER A 136 -10.07 6.97 -22.24
C SER A 136 -9.35 8.13 -22.90
N ASP A 137 -9.23 9.21 -22.16
CA ASP A 137 -8.40 10.35 -22.53
C ASP A 137 -6.93 10.09 -22.15
N ASP A 138 -6.00 10.37 -23.06
CA ASP A 138 -4.57 10.09 -22.87
C ASP A 138 -4.00 10.82 -21.66
N ASP A 139 -4.40 12.09 -21.43
CA ASP A 139 -3.94 12.85 -20.27
C ASP A 139 -4.45 12.24 -18.96
N ALA A 140 -5.69 11.71 -18.95
CA ALA A 140 -6.23 10.99 -17.80
C ALA A 140 -5.49 9.66 -17.53
N LEU A 141 -5.11 8.92 -18.58
CA LEU A 141 -4.31 7.70 -18.47
C LEU A 141 -2.92 8.04 -17.89
N MET A 142 -2.24 9.04 -18.44
CA MET A 142 -0.91 9.47 -18.00
C MET A 142 -0.92 10.00 -16.57
N LYS A 143 -1.93 10.79 -16.20
CA LYS A 143 -2.13 11.28 -14.83
C LYS A 143 -2.27 10.15 -13.83
N THR A 144 -2.98 9.07 -14.20
CA THR A 144 -3.10 7.90 -13.34
C THR A 144 -1.75 7.24 -13.10
N GLN A 145 -0.92 7.09 -14.14
CA GLN A 145 0.45 6.58 -13.96
C GLN A 145 1.28 7.53 -13.08
N HIS A 146 1.29 8.83 -13.36
CA HIS A 146 2.09 9.79 -12.59
C HIS A 146 1.78 9.76 -11.09
N ILE A 147 0.50 9.74 -10.72
CA ILE A 147 0.07 9.72 -9.32
C ILE A 147 0.34 8.35 -8.69
N ASN A 148 -0.11 7.27 -9.33
CA ASN A 148 -0.12 5.95 -8.72
C ASN A 148 1.24 5.26 -8.79
N THR A 149 2.14 5.66 -9.68
CA THR A 149 3.49 5.08 -9.83
C THR A 149 4.59 6.09 -9.52
N LEU A 150 4.75 7.14 -10.35
CA LEU A 150 5.91 8.02 -10.30
C LEU A 150 6.02 8.79 -8.98
N GLY A 151 4.89 9.21 -8.42
CA GLY A 151 4.85 9.85 -7.10
C GLY A 151 5.49 9.02 -5.99
N GLN A 152 5.50 7.69 -6.11
CA GLN A 152 6.12 6.79 -5.12
C GLN A 152 7.65 6.77 -5.23
N PHE A 153 8.22 7.02 -6.42
CA PHE A 153 9.68 7.02 -6.62
C PHE A 153 10.36 8.21 -5.94
N TRP A 154 9.65 9.33 -5.79
CA TRP A 154 10.21 10.57 -5.25
C TRP A 154 10.24 10.59 -3.72
N LEU A 155 9.60 9.61 -3.07
CA LEU A 155 9.45 9.53 -1.63
C LEU A 155 9.85 8.12 -1.17
N CYS A 156 11.05 7.98 -0.60
CA CYS A 156 11.55 6.72 -0.06
C CYS A 156 12.42 7.00 1.17
N HIS A 157 11.80 6.96 2.36
CA HIS A 157 12.53 7.16 3.60
C HIS A 157 11.88 6.39 4.76
N GLY A 158 12.71 5.84 5.65
CA GLY A 158 12.27 5.10 6.83
C GLY A 158 11.46 3.84 6.48
N HIS A 159 10.36 3.60 7.18
CA HIS A 159 9.43 2.52 6.83
C HIS A 159 8.48 2.98 5.71
N VAL A 160 8.63 2.41 4.51
CA VAL A 160 7.79 2.73 3.36
C VAL A 160 6.56 1.81 3.31
N VAL A 161 5.39 2.40 3.35
CA VAL A 161 4.10 1.71 3.30
C VAL A 161 3.40 2.07 2.00
N CYS A 162 2.93 1.08 1.26
CA CYS A 162 2.19 1.29 0.01
C CYS A 162 0.79 0.69 0.11
N ILE A 163 -0.23 1.53 -0.10
CA ILE A 163 -1.62 1.08 -0.28
C ILE A 163 -1.81 0.75 -1.75
N ASN A 164 -1.55 -0.52 -2.09
CA ASN A 164 -1.69 -1.05 -3.42
C ASN A 164 -3.11 -1.60 -3.64
N SER A 165 -3.28 -2.63 -4.46
CA SER A 165 -4.57 -3.26 -4.74
C SER A 165 -4.37 -4.68 -5.25
N ILE A 166 -5.35 -5.56 -5.03
CA ILE A 166 -5.39 -6.87 -5.70
C ILE A 166 -5.43 -6.76 -7.23
N LEU A 167 -5.88 -5.61 -7.77
CA LEU A 167 -5.93 -5.35 -9.21
C LEU A 167 -4.54 -5.25 -9.87
N SER A 168 -3.48 -5.12 -9.07
CA SER A 168 -2.08 -5.27 -9.51
C SER A 168 -1.76 -6.70 -10.00
N LEU A 169 -2.42 -7.70 -9.42
CA LEU A 169 -2.25 -9.12 -9.75
C LEU A 169 -3.42 -9.65 -10.57
N SER A 170 -4.56 -8.99 -10.48
CA SER A 170 -5.86 -9.48 -10.95
C SER A 170 -6.67 -8.37 -11.65
N SER A 171 -6.26 -8.00 -12.86
CA SER A 171 -6.84 -6.86 -13.60
C SER A 171 -8.27 -7.11 -14.09
N ILE A 172 -9.01 -6.01 -14.32
CA ILE A 172 -10.40 -6.00 -14.79
C ILE A 172 -10.59 -5.05 -15.98
N PRO A 173 -11.60 -5.28 -16.84
CA PRO A 173 -12.00 -4.30 -17.85
C PRO A 173 -12.45 -2.98 -17.21
N GLY A 174 -12.25 -1.87 -17.93
CA GLY A 174 -12.69 -0.54 -17.49
C GLY A 174 -11.82 0.12 -16.39
N ALA A 175 -10.71 -0.51 -16.01
CA ALA A 175 -9.76 0.07 -15.04
C ALA A 175 -8.31 -0.19 -15.49
N ILE A 176 -8.04 -0.15 -16.79
CA ILE A 176 -6.73 -0.53 -17.35
C ILE A 176 -5.60 0.39 -16.84
N ASP A 177 -5.87 1.69 -16.73
CA ASP A 177 -5.02 2.71 -16.13
C ASP A 177 -4.65 2.39 -14.68
N TYR A 178 -5.66 2.03 -13.88
CA TYR A 178 -5.47 1.70 -12.48
C TYR A 178 -4.75 0.36 -12.31
N CYS A 179 -5.13 -0.66 -13.05
CA CYS A 179 -4.52 -1.99 -12.98
C CYS A 179 -3.04 -1.95 -13.36
N THR A 180 -2.70 -1.27 -14.46
CA THR A 180 -1.31 -1.11 -14.92
C THR A 180 -0.48 -0.32 -13.94
N SER A 181 -1.02 0.79 -13.39
CA SER A 181 -0.30 1.58 -12.40
C SER A 181 -0.08 0.82 -11.08
N LYS A 182 -1.08 0.08 -10.59
CA LYS A 182 -0.95 -0.73 -9.37
C LYS A 182 -0.02 -1.93 -9.57
N ALA A 183 0.03 -2.52 -10.77
CA ALA A 183 1.03 -3.54 -11.11
C ALA A 183 2.46 -2.97 -11.10
N SER A 184 2.67 -1.78 -11.68
CA SER A 184 3.96 -1.07 -11.64
C SER A 184 4.37 -0.74 -10.19
N SER A 185 3.45 -0.21 -9.38
CA SER A 185 3.67 0.05 -7.96
C SER A 185 3.99 -1.23 -7.17
N LEU A 186 3.36 -2.37 -7.50
CA LEU A 186 3.70 -3.66 -6.87
C LEU A 186 5.15 -4.06 -7.16
N ALA A 187 5.54 -4.03 -8.44
CA ALA A 187 6.88 -4.39 -8.85
C ALA A 187 7.95 -3.47 -8.24
N PHE A 188 7.63 -2.17 -8.11
CA PHE A 188 8.46 -1.21 -7.39
C PHE A 188 8.65 -1.60 -5.92
N MET A 189 7.55 -1.87 -5.19
CA MET A 189 7.62 -2.24 -3.78
C MET A 189 8.30 -3.60 -3.55
N GLU A 190 8.09 -4.58 -4.44
CA GLU A 190 8.81 -5.86 -4.41
C GLU A 190 10.32 -5.64 -4.56
N SER A 191 10.73 -4.85 -5.55
CA SER A 191 12.15 -4.53 -5.79
C SER A 191 12.76 -3.78 -4.61
N LEU A 192 12.04 -2.80 -4.06
CA LEU A 192 12.47 -2.01 -2.91
C LEU A 192 12.62 -2.88 -1.65
N THR A 193 11.64 -3.75 -1.39
CA THR A 193 11.66 -4.65 -0.24
C THR A 193 12.88 -5.58 -0.29
N LEU A 194 13.14 -6.18 -1.45
CA LEU A 194 14.29 -7.07 -1.65
C LEU A 194 15.62 -6.32 -1.48
N GLY A 195 15.73 -5.10 -2.02
CA GLY A 195 16.93 -4.28 -1.92
C GLY A 195 17.23 -3.79 -0.50
N LEU A 196 16.25 -3.80 0.41
CA LEU A 196 16.37 -3.30 1.78
C LEU A 196 16.41 -4.40 2.85
N LEU A 197 16.42 -5.68 2.46
CA LEU A 197 16.43 -6.81 3.42
C LEU A 197 17.58 -6.74 4.43
N ASP A 198 18.74 -6.23 3.99
CA ASP A 198 19.96 -6.14 4.80
C ASP A 198 20.19 -4.74 5.39
N CYS A 199 19.19 -3.84 5.33
CA CYS A 199 19.27 -2.48 5.87
C CYS A 199 18.54 -2.39 7.22
N PRO A 200 19.25 -2.43 8.37
CA PRO A 200 18.61 -2.39 9.68
C PRO A 200 17.84 -1.08 9.87
N GLY A 201 16.61 -1.17 10.37
CA GLY A 201 15.78 0.01 10.71
C GLY A 201 14.97 0.58 9.53
N VAL A 202 15.14 0.07 8.32
CA VAL A 202 14.32 0.42 7.15
C VAL A 202 13.39 -0.76 6.86
N GLY A 203 12.12 -0.50 6.58
CA GLY A 203 11.12 -1.54 6.35
C GLY A 203 10.19 -1.19 5.20
N CYS A 204 9.59 -2.19 4.60
CA CYS A 204 8.55 -2.00 3.58
C CYS A 204 7.30 -2.79 3.97
N THR A 205 6.13 -2.19 3.78
CA THR A 205 4.82 -2.84 3.92
C THR A 205 3.97 -2.54 2.69
N THR A 206 3.48 -3.56 2.01
CA THR A 206 2.59 -3.43 0.85
C THR A 206 1.26 -4.07 1.14
N MET A 207 0.21 -3.25 1.10
CA MET A 207 -1.17 -3.69 1.30
C MET A 207 -1.82 -3.95 -0.05
N LEU A 208 -2.42 -5.13 -0.24
CA LEU A 208 -3.18 -5.51 -1.43
C LEU A 208 -4.66 -5.74 -1.06
N PRO A 209 -5.41 -4.67 -0.77
CA PRO A 209 -6.83 -4.80 -0.51
C PRO A 209 -7.62 -5.16 -1.77
N PHE A 210 -8.67 -5.95 -1.57
CA PHE A 210 -9.81 -6.09 -2.46
C PHE A 210 -10.63 -4.79 -2.46
N HIS A 211 -11.71 -4.77 -3.25
CA HIS A 211 -12.60 -3.62 -3.35
C HIS A 211 -12.94 -3.03 -1.96
N THR A 212 -12.69 -1.73 -1.81
CA THR A 212 -12.90 -0.99 -0.56
C THR A 212 -13.95 0.09 -0.78
N ASN A 213 -14.93 0.19 0.12
CA ASN A 213 -16.04 1.14 0.06
C ASN A 213 -15.53 2.58 0.22
N THR A 214 -15.17 3.22 -0.89
CA THR A 214 -14.68 4.60 -0.95
C THR A 214 -15.26 5.30 -2.18
N ASP A 215 -15.23 6.63 -2.16
CA ASP A 215 -15.69 7.47 -3.27
C ASP A 215 -15.02 7.13 -4.61
N MET A 216 -13.74 6.69 -4.56
CA MET A 216 -12.95 6.31 -5.75
C MET A 216 -13.59 5.20 -6.58
N PHE A 217 -14.30 4.27 -5.93
CA PHE A 217 -14.91 3.10 -6.58
C PHE A 217 -16.44 3.10 -6.44
N GLN A 218 -17.06 4.27 -6.20
CA GLN A 218 -18.51 4.40 -6.24
C GLN A 218 -19.03 3.96 -7.62
N GLY A 219 -20.01 3.06 -7.63
CA GLY A 219 -20.59 2.50 -8.85
C GLY A 219 -19.96 1.18 -9.33
N MET A 220 -18.79 0.78 -8.80
CA MET A 220 -18.25 -0.56 -9.04
C MET A 220 -19.15 -1.61 -8.36
N ARG A 221 -19.62 -2.60 -9.12
CA ARG A 221 -20.44 -3.70 -8.61
C ARG A 221 -19.59 -4.95 -8.47
N VAL A 222 -19.51 -5.48 -7.26
CA VAL A 222 -18.94 -6.82 -7.03
C VAL A 222 -19.99 -7.86 -7.39
N ARG A 223 -19.64 -8.81 -8.25
CA ARG A 223 -20.57 -9.83 -8.75
C ARG A 223 -21.08 -10.78 -7.67
N PHE A 224 -20.22 -11.15 -6.72
CA PHE A 224 -20.53 -12.07 -5.63
C PHE A 224 -20.27 -11.43 -4.26
N PRO A 225 -21.07 -10.45 -3.82
CA PRO A 225 -20.80 -9.66 -2.61
C PRO A 225 -20.89 -10.48 -1.32
N GLN A 226 -21.61 -11.60 -1.32
CA GLN A 226 -21.66 -12.51 -0.17
C GLN A 226 -20.37 -13.30 0.02
N LEU A 227 -19.67 -13.62 -1.07
CA LEU A 227 -18.40 -14.37 -1.04
C LEU A 227 -17.20 -13.43 -0.92
N PHE A 228 -17.30 -12.24 -1.50
CA PHE A 228 -16.26 -11.20 -1.49
C PHE A 228 -16.86 -9.85 -1.06
N PRO A 229 -17.20 -9.70 0.22
CA PRO A 229 -17.78 -8.45 0.71
C PRO A 229 -16.77 -7.30 0.55
N PRO A 230 -17.24 -6.10 0.14
CA PRO A 230 -16.41 -4.90 0.15
C PRO A 230 -15.77 -4.64 1.51
N LEU A 231 -14.53 -4.18 1.50
CA LEU A 231 -13.80 -3.82 2.72
C LEU A 231 -14.20 -2.43 3.20
N ASN A 232 -14.25 -2.26 4.52
CA ASN A 232 -14.35 -0.95 5.13
C ASN A 232 -12.97 -0.27 5.13
N PRO A 233 -12.87 1.04 4.79
CA PRO A 233 -11.60 1.77 4.82
C PRO A 233 -10.89 1.72 6.18
N GLU A 234 -11.67 1.74 7.26
CA GLU A 234 -11.16 1.60 8.63
C GLU A 234 -10.46 0.26 8.86
N LEU A 235 -11.03 -0.84 8.36
CA LEU A 235 -10.40 -2.16 8.46
C LEU A 235 -9.08 -2.20 7.70
N VAL A 236 -9.02 -1.59 6.51
CA VAL A 236 -7.77 -1.49 5.74
C VAL A 236 -6.73 -0.71 6.55
N ALA A 237 -7.11 0.41 7.17
CA ALA A 237 -6.22 1.20 8.01
C ALA A 237 -5.71 0.42 9.23
N GLN A 238 -6.60 -0.24 9.99
CA GLN A 238 -6.25 -1.10 11.13
C GLN A 238 -5.24 -2.17 10.75
N ARG A 239 -5.52 -2.92 9.67
CA ARG A 239 -4.61 -3.97 9.19
C ARG A 239 -3.29 -3.41 8.67
N THR A 240 -3.29 -2.22 8.09
CA THR A 240 -2.06 -1.54 7.66
C THR A 240 -1.19 -1.19 8.85
N VAL A 241 -1.75 -0.55 9.89
CA VAL A 241 -0.98 -0.17 11.09
C VAL A 241 -0.46 -1.42 11.82
N ASP A 242 -1.26 -2.49 11.91
CA ASP A 242 -0.81 -3.78 12.45
C ASP A 242 0.36 -4.37 11.63
N ALA A 243 0.29 -4.32 10.30
CA ALA A 243 1.35 -4.79 9.41
C ALA A 243 2.64 -4.00 9.60
N VAL A 244 2.53 -2.66 9.68
CA VAL A 244 3.66 -1.76 9.95
C VAL A 244 4.28 -2.06 11.31
N ARG A 245 3.45 -2.28 12.34
CA ARG A 245 3.93 -2.63 13.68
C ARG A 245 4.65 -3.97 13.71
N THR A 246 4.25 -4.92 12.87
CA THR A 246 4.86 -6.26 12.80
C THR A 246 5.95 -6.39 11.73
N ASN A 247 6.27 -5.31 11.00
CA ASN A 247 7.14 -5.31 9.82
C ASN A 247 6.74 -6.37 8.79
N THR A 248 5.44 -6.55 8.57
CA THR A 248 4.92 -7.50 7.58
C THR A 248 4.99 -6.91 6.17
N SER A 249 5.80 -7.50 5.29
CA SER A 249 6.08 -6.91 3.98
C SER A 249 4.92 -6.94 2.99
N PHE A 250 4.09 -7.97 2.99
CA PHE A 250 2.96 -8.10 2.06
C PHE A 250 1.73 -8.58 2.79
N VAL A 251 0.61 -7.88 2.60
CA VAL A 251 -0.67 -8.25 3.22
C VAL A 251 -1.78 -8.22 2.19
N TYR A 252 -2.45 -9.36 2.04
CA TYR A 252 -3.61 -9.51 1.18
C TYR A 252 -4.88 -9.37 2.03
N LEU A 253 -5.80 -8.50 1.63
CA LEU A 253 -7.05 -8.27 2.36
C LEU A 253 -8.26 -8.47 1.43
N PRO A 254 -9.24 -9.31 1.80
CA PRO A 254 -9.17 -10.32 2.86
C PRO A 254 -8.14 -11.42 2.52
N TRP A 255 -7.77 -12.23 3.52
CA TRP A 255 -6.80 -13.32 3.34
C TRP A 255 -7.21 -14.33 2.26
N THR A 256 -8.51 -14.46 1.96
CA THR A 256 -9.03 -15.33 0.88
C THR A 256 -8.51 -14.94 -0.50
N MET A 257 -8.01 -13.71 -0.68
CA MET A 257 -7.36 -13.27 -1.92
C MET A 257 -6.10 -14.09 -2.25
N HIS A 258 -5.42 -14.69 -1.26
CA HIS A 258 -4.30 -15.60 -1.51
C HIS A 258 -4.72 -16.76 -2.41
N ALA A 259 -5.86 -17.39 -2.13
CA ALA A 259 -6.37 -18.50 -2.92
C ALA A 259 -6.70 -18.07 -4.35
N LEU A 260 -7.35 -16.90 -4.53
CA LEU A 260 -7.67 -16.39 -5.87
C LEU A 260 -6.42 -16.11 -6.71
N VAL A 261 -5.38 -15.51 -6.13
CA VAL A 261 -4.12 -15.24 -6.83
C VAL A 261 -3.44 -16.55 -7.25
N ILE A 262 -3.44 -17.57 -6.38
CA ILE A 262 -2.88 -18.89 -6.70
C ILE A 262 -3.68 -19.56 -7.83
N LEU A 263 -5.00 -19.60 -7.74
CA LEU A 263 -5.89 -20.19 -8.75
C LEU A 263 -5.70 -19.55 -10.12
N LYS A 264 -5.57 -18.21 -10.17
CA LYS A 264 -5.27 -17.48 -11.41
C LYS A 264 -3.91 -17.90 -11.99
N ARG A 265 -2.85 -17.99 -11.15
CA ARG A 265 -1.50 -18.36 -11.60
C ARG A 265 -1.40 -19.79 -12.13
N LEU A 266 -2.19 -20.71 -11.58
CA LEU A 266 -2.27 -22.09 -12.06
C LEU A 266 -3.02 -22.24 -13.39
N LYS A 267 -3.46 -21.13 -14.01
CA LYS A 267 -4.30 -21.10 -15.22
C LYS A 267 -5.60 -21.92 -15.09
N LEU A 268 -6.01 -22.24 -13.85
CA LEU A 268 -7.28 -22.89 -13.56
C LEU A 268 -8.46 -21.94 -13.83
N MET A 269 -8.19 -20.64 -13.90
CA MET A 269 -9.12 -19.62 -14.35
C MET A 269 -8.82 -19.26 -15.80
N SER A 270 -9.68 -19.70 -16.75
CA SER A 270 -9.62 -19.20 -18.13
C SER A 270 -9.89 -17.70 -18.18
N SER A 271 -9.48 -17.02 -19.25
CA SER A 271 -9.82 -15.59 -19.46
C SER A 271 -11.34 -15.34 -19.40
N THR A 272 -12.12 -16.30 -19.90
CA THR A 272 -13.59 -16.31 -19.79
C THR A 272 -14.03 -16.43 -18.34
N PHE A 273 -13.48 -17.36 -17.56
CA PHE A 273 -13.79 -17.48 -16.13
C PHE A 273 -13.43 -16.19 -15.38
N HIS A 274 -12.23 -15.65 -15.59
CA HIS A 274 -11.78 -14.40 -14.96
C HIS A 274 -12.74 -13.24 -15.21
N LYS A 275 -13.16 -13.03 -16.46
CA LYS A 275 -14.16 -12.00 -16.83
C LYS A 275 -15.53 -12.23 -16.16
N HIS A 276 -15.88 -13.48 -15.85
CA HIS A 276 -17.16 -13.80 -15.22
C HIS A 276 -17.10 -13.81 -13.68
N TRP A 277 -15.93 -13.71 -13.07
CA TRP A 277 -15.75 -13.82 -11.62
C TRP A 277 -15.45 -12.51 -10.91
N VAL A 278 -14.80 -11.58 -11.61
CA VAL A 278 -14.48 -10.25 -11.09
C VAL A 278 -15.50 -9.23 -11.58
#